data_AF-A0A6J8CF36-F1
#
_entry.id   AF-A0A6J8CF36-F1
#
_cell.length_a   1.000
_cell.length_b   1.000
_cell.length_c   1.000
_cell.angle_alpha   90.00
_cell.angle_beta   90.00
_cell.angle_gamma   90.00
#
_symmetry.space_group_name_H-M   'P 1'
#
loop_
_entity.id
_entity.type
_entity.pdbx_description
1 polymer ?
#
loop_
_entity_poly.entity_id
_entity_poly.type
_entity_poly.pdbx_seq_one_letter_code
_entity_poly.pdbx_strand_id
1 'polypeptide(L)'
;MLLQITILIALTASVLGHGRLISPPGRSSMWRYGYSTPINYNDNQLYCGGFDQQWNMNGGKCGLCGDPWNEARENEAGGKYANGIVTGHYKSGQTIEVKVEVTATHLGYFEFRLCPVNNTRQPATHACLDRYLLQQPSGRTKFNEPGAVGTYTVHLVLPRGLSCKQCVLQWKWNTGNSYNCDNNHNCCTGCGPQEQFYGCADIEISGQNVGTCQGTPMFKRMYPYADQYCVSECNQNRCPRSKYCTDACRNH
;
A
#
# COMPACT_ATOMS: atom_id res chain seq x y z
N MET A 1 13.18 -28.06 -56.91
CA MET A 1 13.16 -26.64 -56.53
C MET A 1 12.57 -26.57 -55.12
N LEU A 2 13.41 -26.28 -54.13
CA LEU A 2 13.08 -26.39 -52.70
C LEU A 2 12.05 -25.32 -52.27
N LEU A 3 11.02 -25.76 -51.57
CA LEU A 3 10.01 -24.92 -50.92
C LEU A 3 10.64 -24.32 -49.65
N GLN A 4 10.96 -23.02 -49.66
CA GLN A 4 11.47 -22.33 -48.47
C GLN A 4 10.32 -22.06 -47.50
N ILE A 5 10.31 -22.77 -46.38
CA ILE A 5 9.46 -22.47 -45.22
C ILE A 5 10.20 -21.40 -44.41
N THR A 6 9.77 -20.14 -44.52
CA THR A 6 10.22 -19.06 -43.65
C THR A 6 9.51 -19.18 -42.30
N ILE A 7 10.22 -19.70 -41.30
CA ILE A 7 9.80 -19.64 -39.90
C ILE A 7 10.00 -18.20 -39.41
N LEU A 8 8.91 -17.44 -39.34
CA LEU A 8 8.88 -16.13 -38.70
C LEU A 8 8.93 -16.36 -37.18
N ILE A 9 10.13 -16.31 -36.60
CA ILE A 9 10.32 -16.29 -35.15
C ILE A 9 9.76 -14.94 -34.66
N ALA A 10 8.54 -14.97 -34.12
CA ALA A 10 7.99 -13.86 -33.37
C ALA A 10 8.82 -13.71 -32.08
N LEU A 11 9.81 -12.83 -32.10
CA LEU A 11 10.46 -12.31 -30.91
C LEU A 11 9.42 -11.53 -30.11
N THR A 12 8.64 -12.22 -29.27
CA THR A 12 7.94 -11.57 -28.17
C THR A 12 9.02 -11.11 -27.21
N ALA A 13 9.47 -9.86 -27.36
CA ALA A 13 10.29 -9.21 -26.36
C ALA A 13 9.44 -9.14 -25.08
N SER A 14 9.64 -10.11 -24.19
CA SER A 14 9.21 -10.02 -22.81
C SER A 14 10.02 -8.88 -22.20
N VAL A 15 9.55 -7.65 -22.38
CA VAL A 15 10.01 -6.57 -21.52
C VAL A 15 9.64 -7.04 -20.12
N LEU A 16 10.58 -6.98 -19.19
CA LEU A 16 10.36 -7.29 -17.78
C LEU A 16 10.10 -5.98 -17.08
N GLY A 17 8.98 -5.90 -16.36
CA GLY A 17 8.60 -4.70 -15.64
C GLY A 17 9.55 -4.57 -14.48
N HIS A 18 9.84 -3.35 -14.06
CA HIS A 18 10.69 -3.16 -12.90
C HIS A 18 10.27 -1.89 -12.17
N GLY A 19 10.06 -2.02 -10.87
CA GLY A 19 9.75 -0.88 -10.02
C GLY A 19 9.83 -1.22 -8.54
N ARG A 20 9.96 -0.18 -7.72
CA ARG A 20 10.13 -0.29 -6.27
C ARG A 20 9.48 0.87 -5.53
N LEU A 21 9.04 0.58 -4.32
CA LEU A 21 8.54 1.59 -3.38
C LEU A 21 9.72 2.32 -2.74
N ILE A 22 9.86 3.62 -3.01
CA ILE A 22 11.03 4.40 -2.58
C ILE A 22 10.73 5.47 -1.52
N SER A 23 9.48 5.88 -1.35
CA SER A 23 9.10 6.79 -0.25
C SER A 23 7.70 6.45 0.24
N PRO A 24 7.51 6.08 1.51
CA PRO A 24 8.57 5.67 2.43
C PRO A 24 9.34 4.46 1.83
N PRO A 25 10.68 4.38 1.98
CA PRO A 25 11.45 3.26 1.41
C PRO A 25 10.88 1.91 1.83
N GLY A 26 10.61 1.05 0.83
CA GLY A 26 10.23 -0.34 1.06
C GLY A 26 11.40 -1.15 1.62
N ARG A 27 11.10 -2.26 2.31
CA ARG A 27 12.05 -3.15 2.99
C ARG A 27 13.29 -3.49 2.15
N SER A 28 13.10 -3.94 0.90
CA SER A 28 14.22 -4.24 -0.02
C SER A 28 14.99 -3.01 -0.52
N SER A 29 14.42 -1.81 -0.45
CA SER A 29 15.03 -0.56 -0.94
C SER A 29 15.66 0.29 0.15
N MET A 30 15.48 -0.06 1.43
CA MET A 30 15.98 0.69 2.58
C MET A 30 17.48 1.00 2.50
N TRP A 31 18.30 0.03 2.07
CA TRP A 31 19.76 0.19 1.95
C TRP A 31 20.16 1.35 1.00
N ARG A 32 19.35 1.68 0.00
CA ARG A 32 19.59 2.81 -0.92
C ARG A 32 19.49 4.17 -0.22
N TYR A 33 18.78 4.21 0.91
CA TYR A 33 18.49 5.43 1.68
C TYR A 33 19.28 5.49 3.00
N GLY A 34 20.38 4.75 3.10
CA GLY A 34 21.33 4.83 4.23
C GLY A 34 20.93 4.02 5.47
N TYR A 35 19.88 3.21 5.39
CA TYR A 35 19.54 2.29 6.48
C TYR A 35 20.51 1.11 6.53
N SER A 36 20.93 0.73 7.74
CA SER A 36 21.75 -0.46 7.98
C SER A 36 20.91 -1.74 7.83
N THR A 37 20.63 -2.11 6.59
CA THR A 37 19.80 -3.26 6.18
C THR A 37 20.54 -4.08 5.12
N PRO A 38 20.25 -5.38 4.98
CA PRO A 38 20.87 -6.20 3.93
C PRO A 38 20.60 -5.62 2.54
N ILE A 39 21.63 -5.57 1.71
CA ILE A 39 21.51 -5.06 0.34
C ILE A 39 20.67 -6.02 -0.50
N ASN A 40 19.70 -5.47 -1.24
CA ASN A 40 19.01 -6.15 -2.33
C ASN A 40 19.21 -5.34 -3.62
N TYR A 41 20.10 -5.80 -4.50
CA TYR A 41 20.33 -5.14 -5.80
C TYR A 41 19.14 -5.26 -6.75
N ASN A 42 18.30 -6.28 -6.54
CA ASN A 42 17.08 -6.57 -7.32
C ASN A 42 15.83 -6.07 -6.58
N ASP A 43 15.93 -5.00 -5.79
CA ASP A 43 14.83 -4.44 -5.02
C ASP A 43 13.69 -3.88 -5.87
N ASN A 44 13.88 -3.77 -7.18
CA ASN A 44 12.86 -3.47 -8.20
C ASN A 44 12.24 -4.69 -8.88
N GLN A 45 12.54 -5.92 -8.41
CA GLN A 45 12.04 -7.20 -8.94
C GLN A 45 11.23 -7.97 -7.89
N LEU A 46 10.44 -7.27 -7.07
CA LEU A 46 9.51 -7.91 -6.14
C LEU A 46 8.20 -8.28 -6.85
N TYR A 47 8.36 -9.12 -7.88
CA TYR A 47 7.39 -9.50 -8.92
C TYR A 47 6.78 -10.90 -8.76
N CYS A 48 6.68 -11.41 -7.52
CA CYS A 48 6.08 -12.72 -7.22
C CYS A 48 6.82 -13.93 -7.82
N GLY A 49 8.09 -13.76 -8.20
CA GLY A 49 8.87 -14.76 -8.95
C GLY A 49 8.69 -14.69 -10.48
N GLY A 50 7.95 -13.69 -10.97
CA GLY A 50 7.63 -13.51 -12.38
C GLY A 50 6.26 -14.11 -12.76
N PHE A 51 5.80 -13.76 -13.97
CA PHE A 51 4.46 -14.08 -14.45
C PHE A 51 4.13 -15.59 -14.36
N ASP A 52 4.98 -16.44 -14.91
CA ASP A 52 4.73 -17.89 -14.96
C ASP A 52 4.67 -18.53 -13.57
N GLN A 53 5.62 -18.17 -12.69
CA GLN A 53 5.63 -18.68 -11.33
C GLN A 53 4.38 -18.23 -10.57
N GLN A 54 3.96 -16.97 -10.72
CA GLN A 54 2.74 -16.48 -10.08
C GLN A 54 1.49 -17.19 -10.62
N TRP A 55 1.25 -17.14 -11.92
CA TRP A 55 -0.05 -17.50 -12.49
C TRP A 55 -0.16 -18.98 -12.81
N ASN A 56 0.85 -19.54 -13.48
CA ASN A 56 0.81 -20.93 -13.95
C ASN A 56 1.17 -21.94 -12.85
N MET A 57 2.13 -21.60 -11.99
CA MET A 57 2.57 -22.52 -10.91
C MET A 57 1.82 -22.30 -9.60
N ASN A 58 1.61 -21.03 -9.21
CA ASN A 58 1.04 -20.68 -7.90
C ASN A 58 -0.45 -20.29 -7.95
N GLY A 59 -1.12 -20.42 -9.10
CA GLY A 59 -2.55 -20.12 -9.24
C GLY A 59 -2.90 -18.67 -8.96
N GLY A 60 -2.03 -17.75 -9.37
CA GLY A 60 -2.16 -16.30 -9.18
C GLY A 60 -1.69 -15.79 -7.81
N LYS A 61 -1.27 -16.68 -6.90
CA LYS A 61 -0.83 -16.30 -5.55
C LYS A 61 0.55 -15.66 -5.57
N CYS A 62 0.74 -14.68 -4.69
CA CYS A 62 1.98 -13.95 -4.49
C CYS A 62 2.20 -13.71 -2.99
N GLY A 63 3.46 -13.58 -2.57
CA GLY A 63 3.75 -13.11 -1.22
C GLY A 63 3.27 -11.68 -1.00
N LEU A 64 3.00 -11.34 0.27
CA LEU A 64 2.43 -10.04 0.63
C LEU A 64 3.32 -8.87 0.21
N CYS A 65 4.62 -9.12 0.16
CA CYS A 65 5.62 -8.11 -0.16
C CYS A 65 6.37 -8.42 -1.46
N GLY A 66 5.79 -9.26 -2.34
CA GLY A 66 6.30 -9.52 -3.68
C GLY A 66 7.27 -10.69 -3.82
N ASP A 67 7.54 -11.41 -2.73
CA ASP A 67 8.26 -12.68 -2.78
C ASP A 67 7.43 -13.76 -3.50
N PRO A 68 8.07 -14.76 -4.14
CA PRO A 68 7.34 -15.88 -4.73
C PRO A 68 6.54 -16.66 -3.68
N TRP A 69 5.33 -17.08 -4.05
CA TRP A 69 4.41 -17.72 -3.09
C TRP A 69 4.98 -19.01 -2.49
N ASN A 70 5.69 -19.80 -3.28
CA ASN A 70 6.24 -21.10 -2.91
C ASN A 70 7.70 -21.06 -2.42
N GLU A 71 8.25 -19.87 -2.16
CA GLU A 71 9.63 -19.68 -1.68
C GLU A 71 9.69 -18.94 -0.35
N ALA A 72 10.91 -18.72 0.16
CA ALA A 72 11.13 -17.97 1.38
C ALA A 72 10.61 -16.54 1.25
N ARG A 73 9.85 -16.08 2.25
CA ARG A 73 9.28 -14.73 2.28
C ARG A 73 10.27 -13.74 2.89
N GLU A 74 11.32 -13.42 2.15
CA GLU A 74 12.41 -12.57 2.63
C GLU A 74 11.95 -11.14 2.98
N ASN A 75 10.87 -10.65 2.36
CA ASN A 75 10.30 -9.32 2.58
C ASN A 75 9.13 -9.30 3.56
N GLU A 76 8.72 -10.44 4.13
CA GLU A 76 7.67 -10.52 5.16
C GLU A 76 8.27 -10.67 6.57
N ALA A 77 7.47 -10.51 7.63
CA ALA A 77 7.96 -10.53 9.01
C ALA A 77 8.74 -11.82 9.33
N GLY A 78 9.94 -11.67 9.91
CA GLY A 78 10.89 -12.77 10.12
C GLY A 78 11.83 -13.05 8.93
N GLY A 79 11.56 -12.45 7.77
CA GLY A 79 12.43 -12.49 6.60
C GLY A 79 13.62 -11.54 6.71
N LYS A 80 14.62 -11.79 5.84
CA LYS A 80 15.90 -11.06 5.76
C LYS A 80 15.76 -9.54 5.70
N TYR A 81 14.78 -9.04 4.94
CA TYR A 81 14.56 -7.60 4.69
C TYR A 81 13.51 -6.97 5.61
N ALA A 82 12.77 -7.76 6.39
CA ALA A 82 11.77 -7.26 7.33
C ALA A 82 12.38 -6.98 8.70
N ASN A 83 13.25 -5.97 8.76
CA ASN A 83 14.03 -5.66 9.97
C ASN A 83 13.23 -4.87 11.03
N GLY A 84 11.97 -4.53 10.76
CA GLY A 84 11.08 -3.82 11.70
C GLY A 84 11.42 -2.34 11.90
N ILE A 85 12.25 -1.78 11.02
CA ILE A 85 12.66 -0.37 11.06
C ILE A 85 11.55 0.47 10.44
N VAL A 86 11.03 1.45 11.18
CA VAL A 86 10.04 2.41 10.68
C VAL A 86 10.72 3.40 9.72
N THR A 87 10.23 3.48 8.48
CA THR A 87 10.77 4.34 7.41
C THR A 87 9.89 5.53 7.07
N GLY A 88 8.69 5.62 7.67
CA GLY A 88 7.80 6.76 7.52
C GLY A 88 7.03 7.06 8.81
N HIS A 89 6.90 8.33 9.17
CA HIS A 89 6.13 8.76 10.34
C HIS A 89 5.04 9.73 9.90
N TYR A 90 3.80 9.39 10.23
CA TYR A 90 2.61 10.11 9.78
C TYR A 90 1.61 10.31 10.91
N LYS A 91 0.56 11.07 10.62
CA LYS A 91 -0.58 11.29 11.51
C LYS A 91 -1.83 10.64 10.95
N SER A 92 -2.70 10.13 11.82
CA SER A 92 -4.03 9.64 11.44
C SER A 92 -4.75 10.67 10.55
N GLY A 93 -5.44 10.23 9.49
CA GLY A 93 -6.17 11.14 8.59
C GLY A 93 -5.31 12.03 7.70
N GLN A 94 -3.98 11.95 7.77
CA GLN A 94 -3.08 12.76 6.96
C GLN A 94 -3.13 12.32 5.49
N THR A 95 -3.11 13.28 4.57
CA THR A 95 -2.73 13.01 3.18
C THR A 95 -1.20 12.94 3.08
N ILE A 96 -0.69 11.79 2.69
CA ILE A 96 0.74 11.51 2.59
C ILE A 96 1.18 11.44 1.13
N GLU A 97 2.44 11.77 0.89
CA GLU A 97 3.10 11.58 -0.39
C GLU A 97 3.83 10.23 -0.39
N VAL A 98 3.50 9.37 -1.35
CA VAL A 98 4.16 8.09 -1.58
C VAL A 98 4.82 8.11 -2.95
N LYS A 99 6.08 7.64 -3.03
CA LYS A 99 6.86 7.61 -4.27
C LYS A 99 7.18 6.19 -4.68
N VAL A 100 6.91 5.89 -5.93
CA VAL A 100 7.25 4.64 -6.60
C VAL A 100 8.22 4.96 -7.72
N GLU A 101 9.37 4.30 -7.76
CA GLU A 101 10.28 4.38 -8.90
C GLU A 101 9.96 3.23 -9.84
N VAL A 102 9.65 3.55 -11.10
CA VAL A 102 9.54 2.58 -12.19
C VAL A 102 10.78 2.71 -13.05
N THR A 103 11.54 1.62 -13.16
CA THR A 103 12.76 1.55 -13.99
C THR A 103 12.51 0.91 -15.35
N ALA A 104 11.42 0.14 -15.50
CA ALA A 104 10.93 -0.37 -16.77
C ALA A 104 9.40 -0.41 -16.73
N THR A 105 8.74 0.35 -17.60
CA THR A 105 7.29 0.58 -17.57
C THR A 105 6.50 -0.49 -18.31
N HIS A 106 5.45 -1.00 -17.68
CA HIS A 106 4.52 -2.02 -18.19
C HIS A 106 3.04 -1.56 -18.16
N LEU A 107 2.78 -0.26 -18.08
CA LEU A 107 1.42 0.29 -17.97
C LEU A 107 0.67 -0.26 -16.73
N GLY A 108 -0.66 -0.17 -16.73
CA GLY A 108 -1.50 -0.68 -15.66
C GLY A 108 -1.69 0.34 -14.54
N TYR A 109 -1.69 -0.11 -13.30
CA TYR A 109 -2.04 0.76 -12.16
C TYR A 109 -1.41 0.35 -10.83
N PHE A 110 -1.18 1.34 -9.98
CA PHE A 110 -0.81 1.16 -8.59
C PHE A 110 -2.03 1.16 -7.68
N GLU A 111 -2.00 0.30 -6.67
CA GLU A 111 -2.88 0.30 -5.51
C GLU A 111 -2.02 0.32 -4.25
N PHE A 112 -2.58 0.89 -3.18
CA PHE A 112 -1.91 0.98 -1.90
C PHE A 112 -2.84 0.47 -0.81
N ARG A 113 -2.32 -0.41 0.04
CA ARG A 113 -3.04 -0.99 1.18
C ARG A 113 -2.25 -0.77 2.46
N LEU A 114 -2.95 -0.81 3.58
CA LEU A 114 -2.35 -0.60 4.89
C LEU A 114 -2.77 -1.71 5.86
N CYS A 115 -1.88 -2.12 6.76
CA CYS A 115 -2.24 -3.04 7.84
C CYS A 115 -1.59 -2.60 9.17
N PRO A 116 -2.37 -2.30 10.22
CA PRO A 116 -1.85 -1.91 11.54
C PRO A 116 -1.40 -3.11 12.37
N VAL A 117 -0.23 -3.68 12.05
CA VAL A 117 0.25 -4.93 12.67
C VAL A 117 0.71 -4.73 14.12
N ASN A 118 1.38 -3.62 14.44
CA ASN A 118 1.94 -3.28 15.75
C ASN A 118 2.93 -4.30 16.34
N ASN A 119 3.41 -5.24 15.53
CA ASN A 119 4.37 -6.26 15.93
C ASN A 119 5.22 -6.65 14.73
N THR A 120 6.50 -6.29 14.75
CA THR A 120 7.44 -6.51 13.64
C THR A 120 7.75 -8.00 13.38
N ARG A 121 7.41 -8.89 14.32
CA ARG A 121 7.58 -10.34 14.18
C ARG A 121 6.32 -11.05 13.68
N GLN A 122 5.20 -10.35 13.63
CA GLN A 122 3.94 -10.90 13.13
C GLN A 122 3.78 -10.52 11.66
N PRO A 123 3.55 -11.49 10.75
CA PRO A 123 3.26 -11.15 9.36
C PRO A 123 1.91 -10.42 9.27
N ALA A 124 1.83 -9.44 8.37
CA ALA A 124 0.55 -8.89 7.94
C ALA A 124 -0.29 -10.01 7.27
N THR A 125 -1.55 -9.73 6.98
CA THR A 125 -2.42 -10.67 6.26
C THR A 125 -3.13 -9.97 5.13
N HIS A 126 -3.51 -10.72 4.09
CA HIS A 126 -4.36 -10.20 3.00
C HIS A 126 -5.65 -9.60 3.56
N ALA A 127 -6.33 -10.29 4.48
CA ALA A 127 -7.56 -9.80 5.10
C ALA A 127 -7.39 -8.46 5.84
N CYS A 128 -6.23 -8.22 6.45
CA CYS A 128 -5.92 -6.95 7.09
C CYS A 128 -5.69 -5.85 6.05
N LEU A 129 -4.88 -6.12 5.02
CA LEU A 129 -4.57 -5.17 3.96
C LEU A 129 -5.82 -4.78 3.16
N ASP A 130 -6.67 -5.74 2.84
CA ASP A 130 -7.90 -5.53 2.07
C ASP A 130 -8.94 -4.70 2.83
N ARG A 131 -8.87 -4.67 4.17
CA ARG A 131 -9.70 -3.78 5.00
C ARG A 131 -9.33 -2.31 4.83
N TYR A 132 -8.08 -1.99 4.49
CA TYR A 132 -7.58 -0.62 4.39
C TYR A 132 -6.95 -0.35 3.02
N LEU A 133 -7.73 -0.50 1.95
CA LEU A 133 -7.40 0.01 0.63
C LEU A 133 -7.39 1.55 0.67
N LEU A 134 -6.22 2.14 0.45
CA LEU A 134 -6.02 3.58 0.53
C LEU A 134 -6.55 4.28 -0.72
N GLN A 135 -7.05 5.49 -0.52
CA GLN A 135 -7.62 6.32 -1.58
C GLN A 135 -6.76 7.56 -1.79
N GLN A 136 -6.72 8.02 -3.03
CA GLN A 136 -6.27 9.38 -3.36
C GLN A 136 -7.28 10.40 -2.80
N PRO A 137 -6.92 11.68 -2.66
CA PRO A 137 -7.85 12.74 -2.26
C PRO A 137 -9.10 12.83 -3.15
N SER A 138 -9.01 12.39 -4.40
CA SER A 138 -10.13 12.28 -5.35
C SER A 138 -11.10 11.12 -5.07
N GLY A 139 -10.82 10.27 -4.08
CA GLY A 139 -11.56 9.04 -3.79
C GLY A 139 -11.14 7.83 -4.65
N ARG A 140 -10.28 8.03 -5.66
CA ARG A 140 -9.79 6.94 -6.52
C ARG A 140 -8.80 6.04 -5.78
N THR A 141 -8.96 4.73 -5.90
CA THR A 141 -8.06 3.72 -5.32
C THR A 141 -6.95 3.29 -6.27
N LYS A 142 -7.13 3.48 -7.57
CA LYS A 142 -6.16 3.14 -8.62
C LYS A 142 -5.48 4.39 -9.17
N PHE A 143 -4.15 4.39 -9.15
CA PHE A 143 -3.32 5.36 -9.85
C PHE A 143 -2.80 4.72 -11.14
N ASN A 144 -3.17 5.24 -12.31
CA ASN A 144 -2.72 4.65 -13.57
C ASN A 144 -1.26 5.02 -13.83
N GLU A 145 -0.43 4.04 -14.15
CA GLU A 145 0.94 4.29 -14.57
C GLU A 145 0.90 4.84 -16.01
N PRO A 146 1.48 6.03 -16.27
CA PRO A 146 1.32 6.73 -17.55
C PRO A 146 2.21 6.22 -18.69
N GLY A 147 2.93 5.12 -18.51
CA GLY A 147 3.78 4.54 -19.56
C GLY A 147 5.18 5.14 -19.66
N ALA A 148 5.73 5.67 -18.57
CA ALA A 148 7.05 6.29 -18.55
C ALA A 148 7.97 5.70 -17.46
N VAL A 149 9.28 5.77 -17.70
CA VAL A 149 10.27 5.47 -16.66
C VAL A 149 10.43 6.71 -15.79
N GLY A 150 10.52 6.53 -14.47
CA GLY A 150 10.73 7.63 -13.54
C GLY A 150 10.13 7.41 -12.17
N THR A 151 10.13 8.47 -11.37
CA THR A 151 9.50 8.48 -10.04
C THR A 151 8.09 9.02 -10.13
N TYR A 152 7.14 8.21 -9.67
CA TYR A 152 5.73 8.55 -9.57
C TYR A 152 5.36 8.94 -8.15
N THR A 153 4.85 10.15 -8.01
CA THR A 153 4.35 10.68 -6.75
C THR A 153 2.83 10.48 -6.65
N VAL A 154 2.39 9.68 -5.69
CA VAL A 154 0.98 9.39 -5.41
C VAL A 154 0.60 9.97 -4.05
N HIS A 155 -0.49 10.74 -4.01
CA HIS A 155 -1.04 11.27 -2.77
C HIS A 155 -2.08 10.31 -2.22
N LEU A 156 -1.96 9.89 -0.96
CA LEU A 156 -2.86 8.93 -0.32
C LEU A 156 -3.40 9.47 0.99
N VAL A 157 -4.69 9.27 1.24
CA VAL A 157 -5.34 9.66 2.49
C VAL A 157 -5.27 8.50 3.47
N LEU A 158 -4.56 8.68 4.59
CA LEU A 158 -4.54 7.70 5.67
C LEU A 158 -5.91 7.66 6.39
N PRO A 159 -6.36 6.49 6.87
CA PRO A 159 -7.65 6.38 7.56
C PRO A 159 -7.68 7.25 8.82
N ARG A 160 -8.82 7.91 9.07
CA ARG A 160 -9.05 8.66 10.31
C ARG A 160 -9.28 7.69 11.47
N GLY A 161 -8.77 8.03 12.65
CA GLY A 161 -8.89 7.21 13.86
C GLY A 161 -7.96 5.99 13.87
N LEU A 162 -7.19 5.76 12.81
CA LEU A 162 -6.23 4.67 12.74
C LEU A 162 -4.87 5.14 13.25
N SER A 163 -4.33 4.46 14.26
CA SER A 163 -2.96 4.64 14.73
C SER A 163 -2.25 3.30 14.86
N CYS A 164 -0.94 3.30 14.64
CA CYS A 164 -0.10 2.13 14.77
C CYS A 164 1.34 2.54 15.07
N LYS A 165 2.00 1.77 15.93
CA LYS A 165 3.45 1.87 16.17
C LYS A 165 4.26 1.25 15.04
N GLN A 166 3.68 0.26 14.38
CA GLN A 166 4.18 -0.27 13.14
C GLN A 166 3.00 -0.72 12.28
N CYS A 167 2.86 -0.09 11.13
CA CYS A 167 1.96 -0.49 10.05
C CYS A 167 2.78 -1.01 8.87
N VAL A 168 2.21 -1.93 8.11
CA VAL A 168 2.71 -2.30 6.79
C VAL A 168 1.95 -1.51 5.74
N LEU A 169 2.64 -0.60 5.05
CA LEU A 169 2.15 0.03 3.81
C LEU A 169 2.57 -0.85 2.63
N GLN A 170 1.60 -1.44 1.95
CA GLN A 170 1.83 -2.23 0.75
C GLN A 170 1.54 -1.39 -0.49
N TRP A 171 2.54 -1.24 -1.34
CA TRP A 171 2.35 -0.90 -2.75
C TRP A 171 2.15 -2.19 -3.54
N LYS A 172 1.17 -2.17 -4.44
CA LYS A 172 0.96 -3.18 -5.47
C LYS A 172 0.88 -2.47 -6.82
N TRP A 173 1.64 -2.95 -7.79
CA TRP A 173 1.49 -2.60 -9.20
C TRP A 173 0.94 -3.80 -9.95
N ASN A 174 -0.24 -3.65 -10.52
CA ASN A 174 -0.75 -4.60 -11.51
C ASN A 174 -0.42 -4.02 -12.89
N THR A 175 0.45 -4.68 -13.64
CA THR A 175 0.81 -4.22 -14.97
C THR A 175 -0.37 -4.35 -15.94
N GLY A 176 -0.22 -3.84 -17.17
CA GLY A 176 -1.30 -3.80 -18.14
C GLY A 176 -0.87 -3.96 -19.60
N ASN A 177 0.31 -4.52 -19.84
CA ASN A 177 0.88 -4.67 -21.18
C ASN A 177 0.63 -6.05 -21.81
N SER A 178 0.19 -7.05 -21.04
CA SER A 178 -0.05 -8.40 -21.57
C SER A 178 -1.45 -8.54 -22.14
N TYR A 179 -1.59 -9.19 -23.30
CA TYR A 179 -2.90 -9.56 -23.84
C TYR A 179 -3.37 -10.86 -23.20
N ASN A 180 -4.47 -10.81 -22.47
CA ASN A 180 -5.05 -11.96 -21.77
C ASN A 180 -6.58 -11.82 -21.71
N CYS A 181 -7.27 -12.89 -21.33
CA CYS A 181 -8.72 -12.92 -21.17
C CYS A 181 -9.10 -12.92 -19.69
N ASP A 182 -10.13 -12.17 -19.32
CA ASP A 182 -10.71 -12.24 -17.99
C ASP A 182 -11.58 -13.50 -17.79
N ASN A 183 -12.12 -13.69 -16.60
CA ASN A 183 -13.00 -14.83 -16.28
C ASN A 183 -14.30 -14.86 -17.10
N ASN A 184 -14.66 -13.75 -17.74
CA ASN A 184 -15.84 -13.63 -18.60
C ASN A 184 -15.47 -13.82 -20.09
N HIS A 185 -14.24 -14.27 -20.39
CA HIS A 185 -13.70 -14.44 -21.75
C HIS A 185 -13.58 -13.13 -22.55
N ASN A 186 -13.54 -11.97 -21.88
CA ASN A 186 -13.20 -10.72 -22.55
C ASN A 186 -11.68 -10.62 -22.66
N CYS A 187 -11.18 -10.64 -23.89
CA CYS A 187 -9.76 -10.63 -24.19
C CYS A 187 -9.29 -9.24 -24.62
N CYS A 188 -8.36 -8.66 -23.88
CA CYS A 188 -7.80 -7.35 -24.17
C CYS A 188 -6.38 -7.21 -23.61
N THR A 189 -5.64 -6.22 -24.10
CA THR A 189 -4.37 -5.81 -23.46
C THR A 189 -4.67 -5.24 -22.07
N GLY A 190 -4.06 -5.83 -21.05
CA GLY A 190 -4.30 -5.50 -19.64
C GLY A 190 -5.49 -6.22 -18.99
N CYS A 191 -6.23 -7.05 -19.73
CA CYS A 191 -7.27 -7.92 -19.18
C CYS A 191 -6.67 -9.19 -18.55
N GLY A 192 -7.40 -9.86 -17.67
CA GLY A 192 -6.98 -11.15 -17.11
C GLY A 192 -5.69 -11.11 -16.27
N PRO A 193 -4.97 -12.23 -16.17
CA PRO A 193 -3.66 -12.30 -15.51
C PRO A 193 -2.67 -11.28 -16.06
N GLN A 194 -1.97 -10.58 -15.16
CA GLN A 194 -0.92 -9.60 -15.49
C GLN A 194 0.25 -9.79 -14.52
N GLU A 195 1.46 -9.40 -14.92
CA GLU A 195 2.59 -9.36 -13.99
C GLU A 195 2.27 -8.39 -12.84
N GLN A 196 2.71 -8.73 -11.63
CA GLN A 196 2.43 -7.92 -10.45
C GLN A 196 3.70 -7.67 -9.65
N PHE A 197 3.92 -6.42 -9.27
CA PHE A 197 5.02 -5.99 -8.40
C PHE A 197 4.47 -5.52 -7.08
N TYR A 198 5.26 -5.68 -6.02
CA TYR A 198 4.89 -5.27 -4.69
C TYR A 198 6.05 -4.57 -3.99
N GLY A 199 5.72 -3.84 -2.94
CA GLY A 199 6.70 -3.32 -1.99
C GLY A 199 6.02 -3.05 -0.66
N CYS A 200 6.67 -3.47 0.43
CA CYS A 200 6.18 -3.21 1.78
C CYS A 200 7.12 -2.23 2.49
N ALA A 201 6.58 -1.17 3.06
CA ALA A 201 7.28 -0.27 3.96
C ALA A 201 6.67 -0.36 5.36
N ASP A 202 7.52 -0.29 6.38
CA ASP A 202 7.10 -0.22 7.77
C ASP A 202 6.95 1.26 8.17
N ILE A 203 5.75 1.68 8.55
CA ILE A 203 5.45 3.09 8.89
C ILE A 203 4.82 3.21 10.27
N GLU A 204 4.99 4.35 10.93
CA GLU A 204 4.27 4.71 12.14
C GLU A 204 3.16 5.70 11.79
N ILE A 205 1.96 5.45 12.31
CA ILE A 205 0.86 6.42 12.28
C ILE A 205 0.56 6.79 13.71
N SER A 206 1.03 7.97 14.08
CA SER A 206 0.63 8.59 15.34
C SER A 206 -0.88 8.89 15.30
N GLY A 207 -1.56 8.62 16.40
CA GLY A 207 -2.90 9.17 16.58
C GLY A 207 -2.82 10.68 16.37
N GLN A 208 -3.78 11.25 15.65
CA GLN A 208 -4.03 12.67 15.83
C GLN A 208 -4.28 12.84 17.33
N ASN A 209 -3.73 13.89 17.93
CA ASN A 209 -4.38 14.47 19.10
C ASN A 209 -5.73 14.99 18.60
N VAL A 210 -6.66 14.09 18.28
CA VAL A 210 -8.08 14.35 18.40
C VAL A 210 -8.15 14.69 19.87
N GLY A 211 -8.18 15.99 20.21
CA GLY A 211 -8.22 16.40 21.61
C GLY A 211 -9.26 15.55 22.31
N THR A 212 -9.07 15.15 23.56
CA THR A 212 -10.08 14.29 24.19
C THR A 212 -11.46 14.92 24.05
N CYS A 213 -12.47 14.13 23.67
CA CYS A 213 -13.84 14.63 23.62
C CYS A 213 -14.20 15.13 25.02
N GLN A 214 -14.37 16.44 25.13
CA GLN A 214 -14.50 17.13 26.42
C GLN A 214 -15.24 18.45 26.23
N GLY A 215 -15.72 19.01 27.33
CA GLY A 215 -16.29 20.36 27.32
C GLY A 215 -15.23 21.42 27.00
N THR A 216 -15.63 22.52 26.37
CA THR A 216 -14.75 23.70 26.26
C THR A 216 -14.39 24.24 27.65
N PRO A 217 -13.26 24.93 27.83
CA PRO A 217 -12.87 25.48 29.14
C PRO A 217 -13.96 26.36 29.77
N MET A 218 -14.71 27.08 28.95
CA MET A 218 -15.84 27.90 29.39
C MET A 218 -17.02 27.05 29.88
N PHE A 219 -17.33 25.94 29.20
CA PHE A 219 -18.39 25.03 29.62
C PHE A 219 -18.02 24.29 30.91
N LYS A 220 -16.77 23.83 31.05
CA LYS A 220 -16.26 23.21 32.28
C LYS A 220 -16.28 24.15 33.50
N ARG A 221 -16.06 25.45 33.28
CA ARG A 221 -16.14 26.46 34.35
C ARG A 221 -17.54 26.64 34.92
N MET A 222 -18.57 26.44 34.11
CA MET A 222 -19.96 26.56 34.54
C MET A 222 -20.55 25.23 35.02
N TYR A 223 -20.13 24.12 34.40
CA TYR A 223 -20.71 22.80 34.62
C TYR A 223 -19.60 21.75 34.82
N PRO A 224 -19.44 21.21 36.04
CA PRO A 224 -18.42 20.20 36.32
C PRO A 224 -18.59 18.89 35.51
N TYR A 225 -19.81 18.60 35.06
CA TYR A 225 -20.16 17.41 34.27
C TYR A 225 -19.99 17.61 32.75
N ALA A 226 -19.44 18.75 32.32
CA ALA A 226 -19.32 19.13 30.91
C ALA A 226 -18.66 18.05 30.02
N ASP A 227 -17.65 17.36 30.54
CA ASP A 227 -16.95 16.30 29.81
C ASP A 227 -17.85 15.09 29.58
N GLN A 228 -18.51 14.62 30.64
CA GLN A 228 -19.44 13.49 30.56
C GLN A 228 -20.63 13.79 29.64
N TYR A 229 -21.18 15.01 29.72
CA TYR A 229 -22.25 15.46 28.84
C TYR A 229 -21.84 15.47 27.36
N CYS A 230 -20.66 16.00 27.06
CA CYS A 230 -20.17 16.05 25.68
C CYS A 230 -19.94 14.63 25.11
N VAL A 231 -19.40 13.71 25.92
CA VAL A 231 -19.24 12.31 25.52
C VAL A 231 -20.60 11.63 25.34
N SER A 232 -21.54 11.79 26.28
CA SER A 232 -22.83 11.08 26.24
C SER A 232 -23.72 11.53 25.09
N GLU A 233 -23.79 12.84 24.82
CA GLU A 233 -24.62 13.39 23.74
C GLU A 233 -24.04 13.05 22.36
N CYS A 234 -22.72 13.10 22.23
CA CYS A 234 -22.06 12.78 20.97
C CYS A 234 -22.18 11.30 20.60
N ASN A 235 -22.04 10.38 21.57
CA ASN A 235 -22.29 8.95 21.35
C ASN A 235 -23.72 8.63 20.88
N GLN A 236 -24.66 9.54 21.11
CA GLN A 236 -26.06 9.43 20.71
C GLN A 236 -26.35 10.19 19.40
N ASN A 237 -25.33 10.56 18.62
CA ASN A 237 -25.43 11.39 17.41
C ASN A 237 -26.08 12.77 17.64
N ARG A 238 -26.04 13.28 18.88
CA ARG A 238 -26.63 14.56 19.28
C ARG A 238 -25.55 15.58 19.68
N CYS A 239 -24.41 15.56 19.00
CA CYS A 239 -23.27 16.40 19.35
C CYS A 239 -23.63 17.89 19.46
N PRO A 240 -23.47 18.50 20.66
CA PRO A 240 -23.66 19.92 20.83
C PRO A 240 -22.69 20.75 19.98
N ARG A 241 -23.06 22.01 19.70
CA ARG A 241 -22.22 22.93 18.91
C ARG A 241 -20.83 23.11 19.55
N SER A 242 -19.84 23.44 18.72
CA SER A 242 -18.41 23.65 19.10
C SER A 242 -18.18 24.66 20.24
N LYS A 243 -19.16 25.51 20.54
CA LYS A 243 -19.13 26.41 21.70
C LYS A 243 -19.19 25.68 23.05
N TYR A 244 -19.77 24.47 23.10
CA TYR A 244 -19.92 23.66 24.31
C TYR A 244 -18.94 22.49 24.37
N CYS A 245 -18.80 21.74 23.27
CA CYS A 245 -17.97 20.55 23.19
C CYS A 245 -16.84 20.74 22.19
N THR A 246 -15.66 20.17 22.47
CA THR A 246 -14.54 20.20 21.52
C THR A 246 -14.93 19.54 20.20
N ASP A 247 -14.35 20.01 19.11
CA ASP A 247 -14.61 19.46 17.77
C ASP A 247 -14.22 17.99 17.65
N ALA A 248 -13.36 17.53 18.55
CA ALA A 248 -13.03 16.13 18.74
C ALA A 248 -14.22 15.23 19.08
N CYS A 249 -15.25 15.74 19.75
CA CYS A 249 -16.43 14.96 20.09
C CYS A 249 -17.26 14.54 18.87
N ARG A 250 -17.10 15.23 17.72
CA ARG A 250 -17.83 14.92 16.47
C ARG A 250 -17.22 13.76 15.66
N ASN A 251 -16.14 13.15 16.16
CA ASN A 251 -15.44 12.04 15.51
C ASN A 251 -15.45 10.75 16.36
N HIS A 252 -16.26 10.68 17.41
CA HIS A 252 -16.49 9.49 18.23
C HIS A 252 -17.73 8.71 17.78
#